data_AF-A0A9D9YF64-F1
#
_entry.id   AF-A0A9D9YF64-F1
#
_cell.length_a   1.000
_cell.length_b   1.000
_cell.length_c   1.000
_cell.angle_alpha   90.00
_cell.angle_beta   90.00
_cell.angle_gamma   90.00
#
_symmetry.space_group_name_H-M   'P 1'
#
loop_
_entity.id
_entity.type
_entity.pdbx_description
1 polymer ?
#
loop_
_entity_poly.entity_id
_entity_poly.type
_entity_poly.pdbx_seq_one_letter_code
_entity_poly.pdbx_strand_id
1 'polypeptide(L)'
;MKRYQLYLASALLASTAFISCQNDNESFENKAYINANSKVGSILIKGSVTTDSRTIQAAIAQPATQDITITYRVAPSLVDIYNAAFYDNAIVLPENHYELPQPQAYITAGSVRSTEVIVYFKDINLLDREKVYVLPITIDNANIGVLESARTTYYVLKGAALINVVADIESNYLHIDTWAKPAAVNDLSQITMEALIRARNYDRQISTIMGIEGKFLIRLGDAGFPSNQIQVACSSNFPSADSNKGLPTNEWVHIAVTYDSSNGEMKIYVNGKVQSERSKSIGKINLAVHGKDGFYIGRSYADDRFLAGEISECRIWNVVRTKEEIANNPYEVAPNTEGLVAYWKCNEGGGNVVKDHTENGNNLTAKSGTTLKWTPVSLPVQAK
;
A
#
# COMPACT_ATOMS: atom_id res chain seq x y z
N MET A 1 -30.60 22.68 -103.52
CA MET A 1 -29.90 21.89 -104.55
C MET A 1 -29.01 20.86 -103.87
N LYS A 2 -29.19 19.58 -104.25
CA LYS A 2 -28.29 18.41 -104.07
C LYS A 2 -27.98 17.89 -102.65
N ARG A 3 -28.50 16.67 -102.42
CA ARG A 3 -28.12 15.63 -101.45
C ARG A 3 -26.83 14.92 -101.86
N TYR A 4 -26.06 14.41 -100.90
CA TYR A 4 -25.30 13.13 -100.90
C TYR A 4 -25.05 12.78 -99.40
N GLN A 5 -25.68 11.78 -98.76
CA GLN A 5 -25.40 10.32 -98.76
C GLN A 5 -23.95 9.99 -98.30
N LEU A 6 -23.60 9.08 -97.35
CA LEU A 6 -24.30 8.02 -96.62
C LEU A 6 -23.36 7.41 -95.49
N TYR A 7 -23.86 7.25 -94.24
CA TYR A 7 -23.85 6.07 -93.31
C TYR A 7 -22.77 5.72 -92.23
N LEU A 8 -23.33 5.18 -91.11
CA LEU A 8 -22.82 4.25 -90.06
C LEU A 8 -21.93 4.83 -88.94
N ALA A 9 -22.09 4.56 -87.63
CA ALA A 9 -22.87 3.58 -86.88
C ALA A 9 -23.06 3.98 -85.39
N SER A 10 -24.19 3.54 -84.80
CA SER A 10 -24.40 2.99 -83.44
C SER A 10 -24.06 3.74 -82.12
N ALA A 11 -25.09 3.72 -81.23
CA ALA A 11 -25.03 3.49 -79.76
C ALA A 11 -24.56 4.68 -78.86
N LEU A 12 -25.02 4.93 -77.64
CA LEU A 12 -25.89 4.23 -76.68
C LEU A 12 -26.31 5.22 -75.55
N LEU A 13 -27.51 5.01 -74.99
CA LEU A 13 -28.02 5.22 -73.62
C LEU A 13 -27.51 6.38 -72.71
N ALA A 14 -28.45 7.24 -72.29
CA ALA A 14 -28.42 7.98 -71.02
C ALA A 14 -29.69 7.67 -70.20
N SER A 15 -29.55 6.82 -69.19
CA SER A 15 -30.53 6.58 -68.12
C SER A 15 -29.76 6.50 -66.80
N THR A 16 -29.70 7.61 -66.08
CA THR A 16 -29.14 7.65 -64.73
C THR A 16 -30.17 7.10 -63.75
N ALA A 17 -29.91 5.90 -63.24
CA ALA A 17 -30.57 5.37 -62.06
C ALA A 17 -30.08 6.16 -60.83
N PHE A 18 -31.01 6.77 -60.08
CA PHE A 18 -30.74 7.19 -58.71
C PHE A 18 -30.62 5.92 -57.87
N ILE A 19 -29.39 5.49 -57.60
CA ILE A 19 -29.10 4.54 -56.54
C ILE A 19 -29.17 5.33 -55.23
N SER A 20 -30.27 5.17 -54.49
CA SER A 20 -30.27 5.50 -53.08
C SER A 20 -29.34 4.52 -52.38
N CYS A 21 -28.23 5.01 -51.82
CA CYS A 21 -27.48 4.24 -50.84
C CYS A 21 -28.45 3.84 -49.71
N GLN A 22 -28.73 2.54 -49.60
CA GLN A 22 -29.26 1.98 -48.35
C GLN A 22 -28.18 2.23 -47.30
N ASN A 23 -28.44 3.17 -46.40
CA ASN A 23 -27.71 3.21 -45.14
C ASN A 23 -28.09 1.94 -44.40
N ASP A 24 -27.13 1.03 -44.25
CA ASP A 24 -27.12 0.03 -43.19
C ASP A 24 -27.02 0.79 -41.85
N ASN A 25 -28.15 1.36 -41.42
CA ASN A 25 -28.32 1.81 -40.05
C ASN A 25 -28.43 0.54 -39.21
N GLU A 26 -27.30 0.04 -38.71
CA GLU A 26 -27.33 -0.78 -37.51
C GLU A 26 -28.09 0.01 -36.44
N SER A 27 -29.34 -0.38 -36.20
CA SER A 27 -30.12 0.17 -35.11
C SER A 27 -29.49 -0.34 -33.82
N PHE A 28 -28.63 0.49 -33.21
CA PHE A 28 -28.17 0.23 -31.86
C PHE A 28 -29.38 0.25 -30.94
N GLU A 29 -29.77 -0.92 -30.43
CA GLU A 29 -30.82 -1.05 -29.43
C GLU A 29 -30.49 -0.16 -28.23
N ASN A 30 -31.45 0.68 -27.83
CA ASN A 30 -31.30 1.51 -26.65
C ASN A 30 -31.31 0.60 -25.41
N LYS A 31 -30.17 0.48 -24.72
CA LYS A 31 -30.01 -0.40 -23.55
C LYS A 31 -29.69 0.39 -22.30
N ALA A 32 -30.24 -0.04 -21.16
CA ALA A 32 -29.89 0.48 -19.86
C ALA A 32 -28.51 -0.01 -19.42
N TYR A 33 -27.73 0.86 -18.79
CA TYR A 33 -26.44 0.54 -18.20
C TYR A 33 -26.21 1.35 -16.93
N ILE A 34 -25.35 0.87 -16.04
CA ILE A 34 -24.92 1.65 -14.86
C ILE A 34 -24.02 2.80 -15.34
N ASN A 35 -24.46 4.02 -15.09
CA ASN A 35 -23.74 5.25 -15.40
C ASN A 35 -22.71 5.53 -14.30
N ALA A 36 -21.50 4.97 -14.45
CA ALA A 36 -20.39 5.19 -13.54
C ALA A 36 -19.08 5.46 -14.31
N ASN A 37 -18.24 6.35 -13.79
CA ASN A 37 -16.91 6.66 -14.36
C ASN A 37 -15.95 5.46 -14.31
N SER A 38 -16.21 4.50 -13.41
CA SER A 38 -15.45 3.27 -13.24
C SER A 38 -16.42 2.17 -12.80
N LYS A 39 -16.15 0.92 -13.24
CA LYS A 39 -16.83 -0.27 -12.74
C LYS A 39 -16.51 -0.59 -11.28
N VAL A 40 -15.43 -0.01 -10.75
CA VAL A 40 -14.91 -0.29 -9.42
C VAL A 40 -14.82 1.01 -8.63
N GLY A 41 -15.55 1.09 -7.52
CA GLY A 41 -15.43 2.14 -6.52
C GLY A 41 -14.74 1.60 -5.26
N SER A 42 -13.79 2.35 -4.70
CA SER A 42 -13.07 1.95 -3.48
C SER A 42 -13.60 2.68 -2.24
N ILE A 43 -13.57 1.97 -1.12
CA ILE A 43 -13.83 2.46 0.23
C ILE A 43 -12.68 1.95 1.12
N LEU A 44 -12.17 2.82 1.99
CA LEU A 44 -11.02 2.50 2.83
C LEU A 44 -11.45 2.14 4.25
N ILE A 45 -11.02 0.97 4.73
CA ILE A 45 -11.24 0.54 6.09
C ILE A 45 -10.22 1.25 7.00
N LYS A 46 -10.71 2.21 7.80
CA LYS A 46 -9.93 2.91 8.83
C LYS A 46 -10.72 3.09 10.12
N GLY A 47 -10.05 3.06 11.27
CA GLY A 47 -10.71 3.10 12.58
C GLY A 47 -11.59 4.32 12.81
N SER A 48 -11.33 5.42 12.08
CA SER A 48 -12.13 6.66 12.12
C SER A 48 -13.32 6.67 11.16
N VAL A 49 -13.50 5.66 10.30
CA VAL A 49 -14.62 5.59 9.35
C VAL A 49 -15.55 4.46 9.76
N THR A 50 -16.72 4.83 10.23
CA THR A 50 -17.80 3.91 10.60
C THR A 50 -18.81 3.73 9.47
N THR A 51 -19.05 4.76 8.67
CA THR A 51 -20.04 4.75 7.58
C THR A 51 -19.52 5.40 6.30
N ASP A 52 -20.10 5.00 5.16
CA ASP A 52 -19.90 5.63 3.84
C ASP A 52 -21.18 5.43 3.01
N SER A 53 -21.35 6.19 1.92
CA SER A 53 -22.43 5.96 0.97
C SER A 53 -21.96 6.17 -0.47
N ARG A 54 -22.64 5.48 -1.40
CA ARG A 54 -22.38 5.60 -2.84
C ARG A 54 -23.69 5.71 -3.58
N THR A 55 -23.67 6.53 -4.62
CA THR A 55 -24.80 6.73 -5.51
C THR A 55 -24.65 5.86 -6.75
N ILE A 56 -25.74 5.23 -7.15
CA ILE A 56 -25.90 4.43 -8.35
C ILE A 56 -26.93 5.15 -9.21
N GLN A 57 -26.58 5.35 -10.48
CA GLN A 57 -27.48 5.88 -11.49
C GLN A 57 -27.36 5.02 -12.74
N ALA A 58 -28.46 4.79 -13.44
CA ALA A 58 -28.46 4.17 -14.74
C ALA A 58 -28.68 5.22 -15.82
N ALA A 59 -28.24 4.89 -17.03
CA ALA A 59 -28.48 5.69 -18.20
C ALA A 59 -28.83 4.81 -19.41
N ILE A 60 -29.35 5.47 -20.44
CA ILE A 60 -29.64 4.93 -21.76
C ILE A 60 -29.00 5.86 -22.81
N ALA A 61 -28.79 5.37 -24.03
CA ALA A 61 -28.09 6.13 -25.07
C ALA A 61 -28.98 7.19 -25.74
N GLN A 62 -30.29 6.95 -25.80
CA GLN A 62 -31.26 7.84 -26.43
C GLN A 62 -32.44 8.12 -25.50
N PRO A 63 -33.10 9.30 -25.58
CA PRO A 63 -34.23 9.64 -24.72
C PRO A 63 -35.30 8.56 -24.67
N ALA A 64 -35.78 8.24 -23.48
CA ALA A 64 -36.78 7.20 -23.28
C ALA A 64 -38.11 7.60 -23.95
N THR A 65 -38.72 6.69 -24.69
CA THR A 65 -40.06 6.92 -25.29
C THR A 65 -41.20 6.74 -24.29
N GLN A 66 -40.94 6.03 -23.19
CA GLN A 66 -41.84 5.76 -22.08
C GLN A 66 -41.01 5.68 -20.78
N ASP A 67 -41.67 5.69 -19.63
CA ASP A 67 -40.99 5.54 -18.35
C ASP A 67 -40.29 4.17 -18.23
N ILE A 68 -39.02 4.20 -17.84
CA ILE A 68 -38.21 3.00 -17.64
C ILE A 68 -38.02 2.78 -16.15
N THR A 69 -38.36 1.58 -15.68
CA THR A 69 -38.11 1.14 -14.29
C THR A 69 -36.92 0.20 -14.29
N ILE A 70 -35.94 0.50 -13.44
CA ILE A 70 -34.71 -0.26 -13.27
C ILE A 70 -34.65 -0.72 -11.82
N THR A 71 -34.44 -2.02 -11.60
CA THR A 71 -34.26 -2.58 -10.26
C THR A 71 -32.84 -3.07 -10.11
N TYR A 72 -32.13 -2.60 -9.09
CA TYR A 72 -30.81 -3.09 -8.70
C TYR A 72 -30.94 -4.23 -7.69
N ARG A 73 -29.96 -5.12 -7.65
CA ARG A 73 -29.78 -6.07 -6.56
C ARG A 73 -28.32 -6.18 -6.17
N VAL A 74 -28.08 -6.52 -4.90
CA VAL A 74 -26.79 -7.04 -4.48
C VAL A 74 -26.64 -8.45 -5.03
N ALA A 75 -25.47 -8.78 -5.59
CA ALA A 75 -25.21 -10.07 -6.22
C ALA A 75 -23.90 -10.69 -5.71
N PRO A 76 -23.91 -11.29 -4.50
CA PRO A 76 -22.72 -11.91 -3.91
C PRO A 76 -22.04 -12.95 -4.81
N SER A 77 -22.82 -13.64 -5.64
CA SER A 77 -22.32 -14.62 -6.61
C SER A 77 -21.41 -14.05 -7.70
N LEU A 78 -21.32 -12.72 -7.85
CA LEU A 78 -20.45 -12.07 -8.83
C LEU A 78 -19.05 -11.75 -8.27
N VAL A 79 -18.74 -12.08 -7.02
CA VAL A 79 -17.40 -11.87 -6.46
C VAL A 79 -16.34 -12.71 -7.18
N ASP A 80 -16.65 -13.94 -7.59
CA ASP A 80 -15.71 -14.76 -8.36
C ASP A 80 -15.40 -14.14 -9.73
N ILE A 81 -16.38 -13.48 -10.35
CA ILE A 81 -16.18 -12.75 -11.61
C ILE A 81 -15.29 -11.53 -11.38
N TYR A 82 -15.45 -10.81 -10.26
CA TYR A 82 -14.55 -9.73 -9.88
C TYR A 82 -13.12 -10.22 -9.72
N ASN A 83 -12.91 -11.28 -8.92
CA ASN A 83 -11.58 -11.85 -8.66
C ASN A 83 -10.88 -12.28 -9.95
N ALA A 84 -11.61 -12.93 -10.86
CA ALA A 84 -11.09 -13.31 -12.17
C ALA A 84 -10.76 -12.10 -13.07
N ALA A 85 -11.60 -11.05 -13.06
CA ALA A 85 -11.43 -9.88 -13.91
C ALA A 85 -10.31 -8.94 -13.44
N PHE A 86 -10.06 -8.86 -12.13
CA PHE A 86 -9.14 -7.91 -11.52
C PHE A 86 -7.88 -8.54 -10.91
N TYR A 87 -7.70 -9.86 -11.04
CA TYR A 87 -6.59 -10.61 -10.46
C TYR A 87 -6.47 -10.38 -8.93
N ASP A 88 -7.61 -10.49 -8.25
CA ASP A 88 -7.78 -10.22 -6.82
C ASP A 88 -8.29 -11.48 -6.08
N ASN A 89 -8.25 -11.47 -4.75
CA ASN A 89 -8.73 -12.54 -3.87
C ASN A 89 -9.69 -11.97 -2.81
N ALA A 90 -10.67 -11.20 -3.28
CA ALA A 90 -11.66 -10.56 -2.43
C ALA A 90 -12.75 -11.55 -1.99
N ILE A 91 -13.33 -11.28 -0.82
CA ILE A 91 -14.51 -12.00 -0.30
C ILE A 91 -15.75 -11.11 -0.36
N VAL A 92 -16.93 -11.73 -0.25
CA VAL A 92 -18.21 -11.00 -0.18
C VAL A 92 -18.23 -10.10 1.05
N LEU A 93 -18.66 -8.84 0.89
CA LEU A 93 -18.96 -7.96 2.03
C LEU A 93 -20.16 -8.53 2.82
N PRO A 94 -20.05 -8.77 4.15
CA PRO A 94 -21.15 -9.37 4.90
C PRO A 94 -22.39 -8.47 4.98
N GLU A 95 -23.57 -9.07 5.01
CA GLU A 95 -24.86 -8.37 4.88
C GLU A 95 -25.13 -7.33 5.98
N ASN A 96 -24.54 -7.51 7.16
CA ASN A 96 -24.65 -6.57 8.26
C ASN A 96 -23.82 -5.29 8.06
N HIS A 97 -23.06 -5.15 6.97
CA HIS A 97 -22.20 -3.99 6.69
C HIS A 97 -22.72 -3.08 5.58
N TYR A 98 -23.89 -3.38 4.98
CA TYR A 98 -24.47 -2.53 3.95
C TYR A 98 -26.00 -2.52 3.98
N GLU A 99 -26.59 -1.52 3.33
CA GLU A 99 -28.03 -1.41 3.13
C GLU A 99 -28.33 -0.81 1.75
N LEU A 100 -29.30 -1.40 1.04
CA LEU A 100 -29.83 -0.89 -0.22
C LEU A 100 -31.35 -0.68 -0.07
N PRO A 101 -31.79 0.39 0.61
CA PRO A 101 -33.17 0.50 1.08
C PRO A 101 -34.18 0.74 -0.05
N GLN A 102 -33.78 1.41 -1.13
CA GLN A 102 -34.63 1.74 -2.27
C GLN A 102 -33.93 1.30 -3.57
N PRO A 103 -34.03 0.03 -3.96
CA PRO A 103 -33.27 -0.52 -5.09
C PRO A 103 -33.83 -0.13 -6.47
N GLN A 104 -34.89 0.68 -6.53
CA GLN A 104 -35.55 1.05 -7.79
C GLN A 104 -35.13 2.44 -8.25
N ALA A 105 -34.88 2.56 -9.56
CA ALA A 105 -34.63 3.81 -10.24
C ALA A 105 -35.54 3.99 -11.45
N TYR A 106 -35.83 5.25 -11.78
CA TYR A 106 -36.78 5.60 -12.84
C TYR A 106 -36.13 6.54 -13.85
N ILE A 107 -36.20 6.21 -15.14
CA ILE A 107 -35.91 7.15 -16.23
C ILE A 107 -37.26 7.61 -16.78
N THR A 108 -37.60 8.87 -16.59
CA THR A 108 -38.85 9.45 -17.13
C THR A 108 -38.78 9.56 -18.66
N ALA A 109 -39.93 9.44 -19.32
CA ALA A 109 -40.04 9.68 -20.75
C ALA A 109 -39.40 11.04 -21.13
N GLY A 110 -38.57 11.03 -22.19
CA GLY A 110 -37.77 12.18 -22.62
C GLY A 110 -36.41 12.36 -21.90
N SER A 111 -36.13 11.60 -20.83
CA SER A 111 -34.84 11.61 -20.13
C SER A 111 -33.91 10.49 -20.63
N VAL A 112 -32.63 10.60 -20.30
CA VAL A 112 -31.59 9.56 -20.54
C VAL A 112 -30.93 9.06 -19.26
N ARG A 113 -31.28 9.62 -18.09
CA ARG A 113 -30.70 9.26 -16.78
C ARG A 113 -31.80 8.95 -15.78
N SER A 114 -31.51 7.98 -14.92
CA SER A 114 -32.44 7.58 -13.88
C SER A 114 -32.37 8.49 -12.66
N THR A 115 -33.37 8.37 -11.78
CA THR A 115 -33.21 8.75 -10.37
C THR A 115 -32.01 8.03 -9.74
N GLU A 116 -31.49 8.62 -8.67
CA GLU A 116 -30.36 8.08 -7.92
C GLU A 116 -30.82 7.03 -6.91
N VAL A 117 -30.04 5.95 -6.79
CA VAL A 117 -30.19 4.92 -5.76
C VAL A 117 -28.96 4.97 -4.87
N ILE A 118 -29.15 5.00 -3.55
CA ILE A 118 -28.06 5.11 -2.59
C ILE A 118 -27.85 3.75 -1.93
N VAL A 119 -26.61 3.28 -1.96
CA VAL A 119 -26.13 2.19 -1.09
C VAL A 119 -25.41 2.80 0.11
N TYR A 120 -25.75 2.33 1.30
CA TYR A 120 -25.12 2.72 2.55
C TYR A 120 -24.18 1.61 3.02
N PHE A 121 -23.03 1.99 3.53
CA PHE A 121 -22.05 1.11 4.17
C PHE A 121 -21.96 1.48 5.64
N LYS A 122 -21.95 0.50 6.53
CA LYS A 122 -21.97 0.68 7.98
C LYS A 122 -21.01 -0.27 8.68
N ASP A 123 -20.64 0.10 9.90
CA ASP A 123 -19.70 -0.63 10.75
C ASP A 123 -18.39 -0.97 10.00
N ILE A 124 -17.95 -0.07 9.12
CA ILE A 124 -16.78 -0.29 8.25
C ILE A 124 -15.54 -0.55 9.09
N ASN A 125 -15.37 0.18 10.20
CA ASN A 125 -14.27 0.04 11.15
C ASN A 125 -14.19 -1.33 11.84
N LEU A 126 -15.25 -2.14 11.80
CA LEU A 126 -15.27 -3.49 12.37
C LEU A 126 -14.80 -4.57 11.39
N LEU A 127 -14.62 -4.23 10.11
CA LEU A 127 -14.11 -5.15 9.10
C LEU A 127 -12.62 -5.44 9.32
N ASP A 128 -12.24 -6.70 9.09
CA ASP A 128 -10.83 -7.13 9.12
C ASP A 128 -10.03 -6.40 8.03
N ARG A 129 -9.05 -5.58 8.43
CA ARG A 129 -8.29 -4.71 7.53
C ARG A 129 -7.31 -5.49 6.64
N GLU A 130 -7.02 -6.74 6.99
CA GLU A 130 -6.16 -7.64 6.22
C GLU A 130 -6.91 -8.31 5.06
N LYS A 131 -8.25 -8.17 5.00
CA LYS A 131 -9.08 -8.72 3.94
C LYS A 131 -9.56 -7.64 2.98
N VAL A 132 -9.80 -8.06 1.74
CA VAL A 132 -10.49 -7.26 0.72
C VAL A 132 -11.92 -7.76 0.63
N TYR A 133 -12.89 -6.87 0.82
CA TYR A 133 -14.31 -7.17 0.68
C TYR A 133 -14.86 -6.52 -0.57
N VAL A 134 -15.79 -7.20 -1.24
CA VAL A 134 -16.47 -6.67 -2.43
C VAL A 134 -17.97 -6.81 -2.29
N LEU A 135 -18.67 -5.75 -2.67
CA LEU A 135 -20.12 -5.70 -2.82
C LEU A 135 -20.47 -5.47 -4.30
N PRO A 136 -20.78 -6.52 -5.08
CA PRO A 136 -21.29 -6.36 -6.44
C PRO A 136 -22.75 -5.88 -6.41
N ILE A 137 -23.05 -4.81 -7.12
CA ILE A 137 -24.43 -4.35 -7.37
C ILE A 137 -24.69 -4.38 -8.87
N THR A 138 -25.76 -5.05 -9.26
CA THR A 138 -26.09 -5.32 -10.65
C THR A 138 -27.51 -4.90 -10.96
N ILE A 139 -27.79 -4.53 -12.22
CA ILE A 139 -29.17 -4.37 -12.69
C ILE A 139 -29.82 -5.76 -12.71
N ASP A 140 -30.78 -5.98 -11.84
CA ASP A 140 -31.56 -7.23 -11.77
C ASP A 140 -32.49 -7.32 -12.96
N ASN A 141 -33.36 -6.31 -13.10
CA ASN A 141 -34.39 -6.23 -14.10
C ASN A 141 -34.57 -4.78 -14.59
N ALA A 142 -34.93 -4.63 -15.87
CA ALA A 142 -35.38 -3.37 -16.44
C ALA A 142 -36.46 -3.66 -17.50
N ASN A 143 -37.41 -2.75 -17.69
CA ASN A 143 -38.40 -2.84 -18.78
C ASN A 143 -37.82 -2.38 -20.14
N ILE A 144 -36.50 -2.51 -20.31
CA ILE A 144 -35.72 -2.28 -21.53
C ILE A 144 -34.51 -3.25 -21.50
N GLY A 145 -33.90 -3.53 -22.65
CA GLY A 145 -32.68 -4.33 -22.70
C GLY A 145 -31.56 -3.73 -21.84
N VAL A 146 -30.70 -4.58 -21.26
CA VAL A 146 -29.57 -4.16 -20.42
C VAL A 146 -28.26 -4.43 -21.14
N LEU A 147 -27.33 -3.50 -21.07
CA LEU A 147 -25.98 -3.68 -21.61
C LEU A 147 -25.16 -4.53 -20.63
N GLU A 148 -24.98 -5.83 -20.94
CA GLU A 148 -24.29 -6.79 -20.07
C GLU A 148 -22.89 -6.32 -19.65
N SER A 149 -22.14 -5.67 -20.55
CA SER A 149 -20.81 -5.17 -20.25
C SER A 149 -20.78 -4.05 -19.21
N ALA A 150 -21.90 -3.37 -18.94
CA ALA A 150 -22.02 -2.27 -17.97
C ALA A 150 -23.18 -2.48 -16.99
N ARG A 151 -23.56 -3.75 -16.78
CA ARG A 151 -24.67 -4.17 -15.92
C ARG A 151 -24.32 -4.14 -14.43
N THR A 152 -23.05 -4.29 -14.09
CA THR A 152 -22.57 -4.48 -12.71
C THR A 152 -21.49 -3.45 -12.35
N THR A 153 -21.61 -2.90 -11.15
CA THR A 153 -20.57 -2.11 -10.47
C THR A 153 -20.13 -2.83 -9.20
N TYR A 154 -18.86 -2.65 -8.81
CA TYR A 154 -18.25 -3.29 -7.66
C TYR A 154 -17.78 -2.23 -6.66
N TYR A 155 -18.22 -2.35 -5.41
CA TYR A 155 -17.69 -1.55 -4.31
C TYR A 155 -16.70 -2.37 -3.50
N VAL A 156 -15.43 -1.94 -3.47
CA VAL A 156 -14.32 -2.66 -2.85
C VAL A 156 -13.95 -1.97 -1.54
N LEU A 157 -14.05 -2.68 -0.42
CA LEU A 157 -13.64 -2.23 0.91
C LEU A 157 -12.31 -2.91 1.25
N LYS A 158 -11.27 -2.12 1.52
CA LYS A 158 -9.93 -2.65 1.85
C LYS A 158 -9.22 -1.78 2.87
N GLY A 159 -8.30 -2.37 3.64
CA GLY A 159 -7.50 -1.64 4.63
C GLY A 159 -6.84 -0.40 4.04
N ALA A 160 -6.99 0.76 4.69
CA ALA A 160 -6.19 1.93 4.31
C ALA A 160 -4.71 1.64 4.56
N ALA A 161 -3.86 1.94 3.59
CA ALA A 161 -2.42 1.95 3.81
C ALA A 161 -2.06 2.99 4.89
N LEU A 162 -1.42 2.51 5.94
CA LEU A 162 -0.85 3.31 7.04
C LEU A 162 0.41 4.03 6.59
N ILE A 163 1.20 3.41 5.70
CA ILE A 163 2.42 3.99 5.14
C ILE A 163 2.31 3.96 3.61
N ASN A 164 2.45 5.14 3.00
CA ASN A 164 2.31 5.33 1.56
C ASN A 164 3.61 5.69 0.83
N VAL A 165 4.66 6.01 1.60
CA VAL A 165 5.98 6.34 1.09
C VAL A 165 7.01 5.99 2.15
N VAL A 166 8.17 5.52 1.72
CA VAL A 166 9.29 5.12 2.59
C VAL A 166 10.60 5.68 2.08
N ALA A 167 11.59 5.82 2.97
CA ALA A 167 12.94 6.18 2.58
C ALA A 167 13.64 4.98 1.92
N ASP A 168 14.29 5.22 0.79
CA ASP A 168 15.22 4.28 0.14
C ASP A 168 16.64 4.75 0.41
N ILE A 169 17.37 3.95 1.18
CA ILE A 169 18.69 4.27 1.70
C ILE A 169 19.81 3.58 0.92
N GLU A 170 19.54 3.03 -0.26
CA GLU A 170 20.60 2.44 -1.08
C GLU A 170 21.66 3.48 -1.46
N SER A 171 22.93 3.17 -1.12
CA SER A 171 24.08 4.08 -1.27
C SER A 171 23.93 5.41 -0.52
N ASN A 172 23.04 5.47 0.47
CA ASN A 172 22.81 6.61 1.34
C ASN A 172 22.85 6.17 2.81
N TYR A 173 22.92 7.13 3.72
CA TYR A 173 22.79 6.88 5.15
C TYR A 173 22.12 8.06 5.83
N LEU A 174 21.48 7.80 6.95
CA LEU A 174 20.91 8.81 7.82
C LEU A 174 21.76 8.91 9.09
N HIS A 175 21.99 10.13 9.57
CA HIS A 175 22.83 10.38 10.74
C HIS A 175 22.28 11.50 11.60
N ILE A 176 22.71 11.53 12.86
CA ILE A 176 22.41 12.61 13.79
C ILE A 176 23.66 13.45 13.95
N ASP A 177 23.61 14.71 13.51
CA ASP A 177 24.69 15.67 13.72
C ASP A 177 24.90 15.93 15.22
N THR A 178 23.80 16.23 15.91
CA THR A 178 23.78 16.48 17.35
C THR A 178 22.47 15.98 17.93
N TRP A 179 22.56 15.10 18.93
CA TRP A 179 21.40 14.68 19.72
C TRP A 179 20.84 15.87 20.48
N ALA A 180 19.56 16.19 20.27
CA ALA A 180 18.91 17.31 20.94
C ALA A 180 18.66 17.03 22.43
N LYS A 181 18.38 15.78 22.79
CA LYS A 181 18.28 15.31 24.19
C LYS A 181 19.18 14.07 24.41
N PRO A 182 20.51 14.23 24.55
CA PRO A 182 21.43 13.10 24.63
C PRO A 182 21.22 12.21 25.87
N ALA A 183 20.71 12.78 26.97
CA ALA A 183 20.40 12.03 28.19
C ALA A 183 19.28 10.99 27.98
N ALA A 184 18.41 11.16 26.98
CA ALA A 184 17.34 10.21 26.68
C ALA A 184 17.86 8.92 26.00
N VAL A 185 19.08 8.95 25.47
CA VAL A 185 19.67 7.85 24.68
C VAL A 185 21.06 7.41 25.18
N ASN A 186 21.44 7.86 26.38
CA ASN A 186 22.66 7.46 27.07
C ASN A 186 22.33 6.77 28.39
N ASP A 187 23.31 6.03 28.93
CA ASP A 187 23.20 5.25 30.16
C ASP A 187 21.97 4.33 30.21
N LEU A 188 21.55 3.83 29.05
CA LEU A 188 20.38 2.99 28.89
C LEU A 188 20.64 1.62 29.53
N SER A 189 19.96 1.35 30.64
CA SER A 189 19.94 0.02 31.26
C SER A 189 19.02 -0.95 30.54
N GLN A 190 18.02 -0.43 29.84
CA GLN A 190 17.12 -1.16 28.97
C GLN A 190 17.02 -0.43 27.63
N ILE A 191 16.90 -1.20 26.55
CA ILE A 191 16.73 -0.64 25.21
C ILE A 191 15.90 -1.57 24.33
N THR A 192 15.06 -0.98 23.48
CA THR A 192 14.54 -1.64 22.29
C THR A 192 14.85 -0.79 21.06
N MET A 193 15.47 -1.37 20.05
CA MET A 193 15.65 -0.74 18.74
C MET A 193 14.88 -1.54 17.69
N GLU A 194 14.05 -0.87 16.90
CA GLU A 194 13.22 -1.52 15.89
C GLU A 194 13.20 -0.75 14.57
N ALA A 195 13.00 -1.47 13.48
CA ALA A 195 12.86 -0.91 12.14
C ALA A 195 12.04 -1.86 11.25
N LEU A 196 11.29 -1.28 10.32
CA LEU A 196 10.69 -2.00 9.21
C LEU A 196 11.62 -1.86 8.00
N ILE A 197 12.11 -2.98 7.45
CA ILE A 197 13.04 -2.97 6.32
C ILE A 197 12.52 -3.78 5.15
N ARG A 198 12.97 -3.44 3.94
CA ARG A 198 12.82 -4.26 2.74
C ARG A 198 14.11 -4.25 1.96
N ALA A 199 14.89 -5.32 2.07
CA ALA A 199 16.18 -5.43 1.39
C ALA A 199 15.99 -5.95 -0.03
N ARG A 200 16.56 -5.28 -1.03
CA ARG A 200 16.56 -5.76 -2.42
C ARG A 200 17.55 -6.90 -2.65
N ASN A 201 18.71 -6.85 -1.98
CA ASN A 201 19.76 -7.85 -2.08
C ASN A 201 20.65 -7.85 -0.83
N TYR A 202 21.47 -8.90 -0.72
CA TYR A 202 22.51 -9.08 0.31
C TYR A 202 23.85 -9.42 -0.35
N ASP A 203 24.21 -8.67 -1.39
CA ASP A 203 25.40 -8.90 -2.24
C ASP A 203 26.72 -8.37 -1.64
N ARG A 204 26.64 -7.81 -0.44
CA ARG A 204 27.75 -7.26 0.34
C ARG A 204 27.89 -8.00 1.65
N GLN A 205 29.10 -8.00 2.20
CA GLN A 205 29.40 -8.72 3.43
C GLN A 205 28.62 -8.17 4.63
N ILE A 206 28.43 -6.85 4.70
CA ILE A 206 27.69 -6.18 5.77
C ILE A 206 26.68 -5.21 5.15
N SER A 207 25.41 -5.35 5.52
CA SER A 207 24.37 -4.33 5.29
C SER A 207 23.93 -3.75 6.64
N THR A 208 24.10 -2.45 6.83
CA THR A 208 23.80 -1.79 8.11
C THR A 208 22.33 -1.41 8.20
N ILE A 209 21.68 -1.76 9.32
CA ILE A 209 20.33 -1.28 9.63
C ILE A 209 20.46 0.02 10.42
N MET A 210 20.80 -0.05 11.71
CA MET A 210 20.94 1.12 12.57
C MET A 210 21.82 0.85 13.80
N GLY A 211 22.50 1.87 14.32
CA GLY A 211 23.25 1.82 15.57
C GLY A 211 24.68 2.37 15.47
N ILE A 212 25.55 1.89 16.37
CA ILE A 212 26.95 2.31 16.46
C ILE A 212 27.87 1.10 16.39
N GLU A 213 28.76 1.08 15.40
CA GLU A 213 29.76 0.01 15.21
C GLU A 213 30.56 -0.25 16.49
N GLY A 214 30.70 -1.52 16.86
CA GLY A 214 31.45 -1.96 18.04
C GLY A 214 30.79 -1.65 19.40
N LYS A 215 29.67 -0.93 19.44
CA LYS A 215 28.92 -0.65 20.67
C LYS A 215 27.59 -1.38 20.68
N PHE A 216 26.67 -0.98 19.80
CA PHE A 216 25.34 -1.56 19.67
C PHE A 216 24.82 -1.24 18.26
N LEU A 217 25.15 -2.11 17.31
CA LEU A 217 24.78 -1.97 15.91
C LEU A 217 23.95 -3.17 15.47
N ILE A 218 22.79 -2.91 14.89
CA ILE A 218 22.01 -3.92 14.17
C ILE A 218 22.49 -3.90 12.72
N ARG A 219 23.05 -5.02 12.26
CA ARG A 219 23.51 -5.23 10.88
C ARG A 219 23.05 -6.59 10.36
N LEU A 220 23.25 -6.80 9.07
CA LEU A 220 23.03 -8.06 8.36
C LEU A 220 24.37 -8.50 7.77
N GLY A 221 24.76 -9.75 8.04
CA GLY A 221 26.03 -10.30 7.56
C GLY A 221 27.29 -9.81 8.29
N ASP A 222 28.36 -10.57 8.11
CA ASP A 222 29.75 -10.28 8.44
C ASP A 222 30.65 -11.37 7.81
N ALA A 223 31.98 -11.24 7.93
CA ALA A 223 32.91 -12.31 7.57
C ALA A 223 32.57 -13.59 8.35
N GLY A 224 32.33 -14.69 7.63
CA GLY A 224 31.93 -15.97 8.23
C GLY A 224 30.46 -15.99 8.71
N PHE A 225 29.64 -15.03 8.29
CA PHE A 225 28.23 -14.91 8.64
C PHE A 225 27.37 -14.86 7.37
N PRO A 226 26.17 -15.47 7.32
CA PRO A 226 25.26 -15.31 6.19
C PRO A 226 24.92 -13.82 5.96
N SER A 227 25.06 -13.34 4.72
CA SER A 227 24.91 -11.91 4.40
C SER A 227 23.51 -11.35 4.66
N ASN A 228 22.51 -12.24 4.78
CA ASN A 228 21.12 -11.91 5.04
C ASN A 228 20.65 -12.21 6.48
N GLN A 229 21.54 -12.61 7.39
CA GLN A 229 21.19 -12.88 8.79
C GLN A 229 21.48 -11.67 9.68
N ILE A 230 20.55 -11.34 10.57
CA ILE A 230 20.71 -10.26 11.56
C ILE A 230 21.84 -10.60 12.54
N GLN A 231 22.68 -9.62 12.82
CA GLN A 231 23.66 -9.63 13.90
C GLN A 231 23.67 -8.28 14.63
N VAL A 232 23.65 -8.34 15.95
CA VAL A 232 23.97 -7.24 16.85
C VAL A 232 25.48 -7.22 17.07
N ALA A 233 26.17 -6.28 16.43
CA ALA A 233 27.58 -6.02 16.64
C ALA A 233 27.77 -5.15 17.91
N CYS A 234 28.48 -5.72 18.88
CA CYS A 234 28.74 -5.11 20.18
C CYS A 234 30.02 -5.71 20.78
N SER A 235 30.34 -5.42 22.04
CA SER A 235 31.52 -6.00 22.72
C SER A 235 31.53 -7.54 22.73
N SER A 236 30.38 -8.18 22.52
CA SER A 236 30.25 -9.60 22.26
C SER A 236 29.14 -9.82 21.23
N ASN A 237 29.49 -9.95 19.95
CA ASN A 237 28.52 -10.12 18.85
C ASN A 237 27.48 -11.23 19.11
N PHE A 238 26.28 -11.05 18.55
CA PHE A 238 25.15 -11.97 18.71
C PHE A 238 24.18 -11.87 17.53
N PRO A 239 23.55 -12.95 17.06
CA PRO A 239 23.72 -14.34 17.46
C PRO A 239 24.94 -14.98 16.77
N SER A 240 25.08 -16.30 16.89
CA SER A 240 25.99 -17.10 16.05
C SER A 240 25.44 -17.23 14.63
N ALA A 241 26.33 -17.51 13.67
CA ALA A 241 25.97 -17.74 12.27
C ALA A 241 25.04 -18.95 12.14
N ASP A 242 23.96 -18.78 11.38
CA ASP A 242 22.93 -19.80 11.12
C ASP A 242 22.21 -19.47 9.80
N SER A 243 22.46 -20.27 8.76
CA SER A 243 21.88 -20.08 7.44
C SER A 243 20.35 -20.20 7.40
N ASN A 244 19.72 -20.75 8.44
CA ASN A 244 18.26 -20.86 8.53
C ASN A 244 17.59 -19.57 9.07
N LYS A 245 18.38 -18.59 9.50
CA LYS A 245 17.90 -17.31 10.06
C LYS A 245 18.03 -16.13 9.09
N GLY A 246 18.24 -16.44 7.81
CA GLY A 246 18.32 -15.44 6.75
C GLY A 246 16.98 -14.73 6.53
N LEU A 247 17.04 -13.45 6.22
CA LEU A 247 15.88 -12.65 5.84
C LEU A 247 15.61 -12.75 4.33
N PRO A 248 14.34 -12.65 3.91
CA PRO A 248 13.96 -12.64 2.50
C PRO A 248 14.34 -11.33 1.81
N THR A 249 14.56 -11.40 0.50
CA THR A 249 14.70 -10.21 -0.36
C THR A 249 13.34 -9.75 -0.87
N ASN A 250 13.18 -8.43 -1.08
CA ASN A 250 12.00 -7.79 -1.66
C ASN A 250 10.70 -7.97 -0.86
N GLU A 251 10.80 -8.39 0.41
CA GLU A 251 9.71 -8.51 1.36
C GLU A 251 9.92 -7.56 2.54
N TRP A 252 8.82 -7.03 3.08
CA TRP A 252 8.86 -6.20 4.28
C TRP A 252 9.04 -7.07 5.52
N VAL A 253 10.04 -6.73 6.33
CA VAL A 253 10.39 -7.43 7.57
C VAL A 253 10.47 -6.42 8.70
N HIS A 254 9.71 -6.64 9.76
CA HIS A 254 9.86 -5.91 11.01
C HIS A 254 10.93 -6.58 11.86
N ILE A 255 11.92 -5.80 12.28
CA ILE A 255 13.03 -6.25 13.12
C ILE A 255 12.96 -5.47 14.42
N ALA A 256 13.12 -6.16 15.54
CA ALA A 256 13.34 -5.52 16.84
C ALA A 256 14.45 -6.22 17.61
N VAL A 257 15.24 -5.45 18.35
CA VAL A 257 16.27 -5.94 19.26
C VAL A 257 16.00 -5.35 20.63
N THR A 258 15.76 -6.20 21.62
CA THR A 258 15.64 -5.79 23.03
C THR A 258 16.90 -6.16 23.79
N TYR A 259 17.26 -5.35 24.79
CA TYR A 259 18.35 -5.67 25.70
C TYR A 259 18.11 -5.08 27.10
N ASP A 260 18.32 -5.88 28.14
CA ASP A 260 18.32 -5.47 29.55
C ASP A 260 19.70 -5.75 30.17
N SER A 261 20.38 -4.69 30.61
CA SER A 261 21.71 -4.77 31.20
C SER A 261 21.75 -5.39 32.60
N SER A 262 20.62 -5.41 33.32
CA SER A 262 20.54 -5.91 34.71
C SER A 262 20.69 -7.43 34.79
N ASN A 263 20.15 -8.14 33.79
CA ASN A 263 20.24 -9.60 33.67
C ASN A 263 20.99 -10.04 32.39
N GLY A 264 21.36 -9.10 31.52
CA GLY A 264 22.05 -9.34 30.26
C GLY A 264 21.17 -9.95 29.17
N GLU A 265 19.85 -10.03 29.35
CA GLU A 265 18.93 -10.61 28.39
C GLU A 265 18.91 -9.77 27.10
N MET A 266 19.16 -10.40 25.96
CA MET A 266 19.05 -9.80 24.64
C MET A 266 18.22 -10.70 23.74
N LYS A 267 17.23 -10.13 23.03
CA LYS A 267 16.38 -10.87 22.09
C LYS A 267 16.33 -10.15 20.75
N ILE A 268 16.37 -10.92 19.67
CA ILE A 268 16.13 -10.46 18.30
C ILE A 268 14.77 -11.01 17.87
N TYR A 269 13.91 -10.13 17.39
CA TYR A 269 12.59 -10.44 16.87
C TYR A 269 12.56 -10.18 15.37
N VAL A 270 11.89 -11.08 14.64
CA VAL A 270 11.58 -10.94 13.22
C VAL A 270 10.08 -11.17 13.05
N ASN A 271 9.38 -10.18 12.49
CA ASN A 271 7.93 -10.19 12.32
C ASN A 271 7.19 -10.57 13.61
N GLY A 272 7.57 -9.94 14.72
CA GLY A 272 6.98 -10.16 16.05
C GLY A 272 7.34 -11.49 16.73
N LYS A 273 8.16 -12.35 16.13
CA LYS A 273 8.58 -13.64 16.70
C LYS A 273 10.04 -13.62 17.14
N VAL A 274 10.34 -14.21 18.29
CA VAL A 274 11.73 -14.36 18.76
C VAL A 274 12.49 -15.25 17.76
N GLN A 275 13.56 -14.72 17.18
CA GLN A 275 14.46 -15.45 16.28
C GLN A 275 15.71 -15.96 17.03
N SER A 276 16.22 -15.15 17.95
CA SER A 276 17.40 -15.48 18.76
C SER A 276 17.31 -14.82 20.13
N GLU A 277 17.83 -15.50 21.16
CA GLU A 277 17.96 -14.94 22.52
C GLU A 277 19.28 -15.34 23.18
N ARG A 278 19.75 -14.54 24.14
CA ARG A 278 20.84 -14.89 25.06
C ARG A 278 20.71 -14.13 26.38
N SER A 279 21.49 -14.56 27.37
CA SER A 279 21.77 -13.80 28.60
C SER A 279 23.27 -13.55 28.74
N LYS A 280 23.74 -12.36 28.35
CA LYS A 280 25.12 -11.90 28.54
C LYS A 280 25.17 -10.38 28.56
N SER A 281 25.53 -9.83 29.73
CA SER A 281 25.67 -8.38 29.89
C SER A 281 26.81 -7.84 29.03
N ILE A 282 26.53 -6.73 28.36
CA ILE A 282 27.48 -5.89 27.63
C ILE A 282 27.59 -4.49 28.24
N GLY A 283 27.07 -4.32 29.47
CA GLY A 283 26.98 -3.02 30.15
C GLY A 283 25.78 -2.19 29.68
N LYS A 284 25.74 -0.92 30.09
CA LYS A 284 24.73 0.06 29.65
C LYS A 284 25.05 0.58 28.25
N ILE A 285 24.02 0.96 27.50
CA ILE A 285 24.17 1.44 26.12
C ILE A 285 24.18 2.97 26.06
N ASN A 286 25.11 3.52 25.27
CA ASN A 286 25.28 4.95 25.04
C ASN A 286 25.23 5.23 23.54
N LEU A 287 24.20 5.96 23.08
CA LEU A 287 23.98 6.25 21.66
C LEU A 287 24.30 7.70 21.27
N ALA A 288 24.43 8.62 22.24
CA ALA A 288 24.78 10.02 21.94
C ALA A 288 26.29 10.21 21.70
N VAL A 289 26.79 9.48 20.70
CA VAL A 289 28.15 9.59 20.16
C VAL A 289 28.07 10.35 18.85
N HIS A 290 29.02 11.26 18.62
CA HIS A 290 29.00 12.17 17.47
C HIS A 290 30.10 11.84 16.45
N GLY A 291 29.96 12.40 15.24
CA GLY A 291 30.94 12.28 14.17
C GLY A 291 30.97 10.89 13.54
N LYS A 292 32.11 10.53 12.95
CA LYS A 292 32.29 9.30 12.14
C LYS A 292 31.97 7.98 12.87
N ASP A 293 32.03 8.00 14.20
CA ASP A 293 31.79 6.88 15.12
C ASP A 293 30.43 7.00 15.83
N GLY A 294 29.57 7.89 15.34
CA GLY A 294 28.24 8.17 15.89
C GLY A 294 27.18 7.16 15.49
N PHE A 295 25.93 7.50 15.81
CA PHE A 295 24.76 6.71 15.44
C PHE A 295 24.38 6.97 13.98
N TYR A 296 24.20 5.89 13.23
CA TYR A 296 23.80 5.92 11.82
C TYR A 296 22.67 4.93 11.55
N ILE A 297 21.90 5.22 10.51
CA ILE A 297 21.04 4.28 9.80
C ILE A 297 21.63 4.10 8.39
N GLY A 298 21.87 2.87 7.94
CA GLY A 298 22.44 2.61 6.62
C GLY A 298 23.96 2.85 6.50
N ARG A 299 24.70 3.02 7.60
CA ARG A 299 26.18 3.12 7.59
C ARG A 299 26.80 2.57 8.86
N SER A 300 27.90 1.84 8.74
CA SER A 300 28.77 1.48 9.87
C SER A 300 30.21 1.43 9.38
N TYR A 301 31.13 2.12 10.06
CA TYR A 301 32.58 2.20 9.71
C TYR A 301 32.90 2.80 8.32
N ALA A 302 32.40 2.19 7.24
CA ALA A 302 32.56 2.58 5.85
C ALA A 302 31.19 2.79 5.17
N ASP A 303 31.20 3.60 4.11
CA ASP A 303 29.99 4.03 3.40
C ASP A 303 29.40 2.94 2.48
N ASP A 304 30.17 1.91 2.14
CA ASP A 304 29.76 0.79 1.28
C ASP A 304 28.99 -0.31 2.03
N ARG A 305 28.85 -0.18 3.35
CA ARG A 305 28.07 -1.09 4.21
C ARG A 305 26.59 -0.69 4.32
N PHE A 306 26.06 -0.02 3.31
CA PHE A 306 24.66 0.43 3.29
C PHE A 306 23.68 -0.74 3.13
N LEU A 307 22.42 -0.53 3.52
CA LEU A 307 21.34 -1.43 3.14
C LEU A 307 20.87 -1.07 1.73
N ALA A 308 20.94 -2.01 0.78
CA ALA A 308 20.29 -1.82 -0.51
C ALA A 308 18.79 -2.09 -0.35
N GLY A 309 18.01 -1.05 -0.05
CA GLY A 309 16.59 -1.21 0.16
C GLY A 309 15.93 -0.06 0.90
N GLU A 310 14.67 -0.29 1.23
CA GLU A 310 13.81 0.67 1.89
C GLU A 310 13.77 0.46 3.41
N ILE A 311 13.55 1.55 4.14
CA ILE A 311 13.40 1.54 5.59
C ILE A 311 12.26 2.46 6.04
N SER A 312 11.56 2.05 7.09
CA SER A 312 10.49 2.80 7.73
C SER A 312 10.41 2.46 9.22
N GLU A 313 9.65 3.25 9.98
CA GLU A 313 9.31 2.97 11.38
C GLU A 313 10.54 2.64 12.25
N CYS A 314 11.62 3.42 12.10
CA CYS A 314 12.81 3.29 12.92
C CYS A 314 12.57 3.89 14.31
N ARG A 315 12.76 3.11 15.37
CA ARG A 315 12.47 3.56 16.73
C ARG A 315 13.57 3.15 17.71
N ILE A 316 13.74 3.97 18.74
CA ILE A 316 14.56 3.68 19.91
C ILE A 316 13.69 3.87 21.15
N TRP A 317 13.67 2.86 22.01
CA TRP A 317 12.99 2.87 23.29
C TRP A 317 14.02 2.69 24.41
N ASN A 318 13.80 3.34 25.55
CA ASN A 318 14.62 3.15 26.77
C ASN A 318 14.04 2.09 27.73
N VAL A 319 13.13 1.26 27.22
CA VAL A 319 12.51 0.12 27.91
C VAL A 319 12.68 -1.15 27.08
N VAL A 320 12.56 -2.31 27.71
CA VAL A 320 12.37 -3.57 26.99
C VAL A 320 10.90 -3.72 26.65
N ARG A 321 10.56 -3.63 25.36
CA ARG A 321 9.20 -3.89 24.89
C ARG A 321 8.87 -5.37 24.95
N THR A 322 7.62 -5.66 25.25
CA THR A 322 7.08 -7.03 25.26
C THR A 322 6.93 -7.57 23.84
N LYS A 323 6.82 -8.89 23.71
CA LYS A 323 6.60 -9.55 22.43
C LYS A 323 5.30 -9.07 21.77
N GLU A 324 4.24 -8.91 22.56
CA GLU A 324 2.92 -8.49 22.11
C GLU A 324 2.96 -7.03 21.61
N GLU A 325 3.65 -6.15 22.33
CA GLU A 325 3.86 -4.76 21.91
C GLU A 325 4.61 -4.65 20.58
N ILE A 326 5.65 -5.46 20.38
CA ILE A 326 6.45 -5.55 19.16
C ILE A 326 5.59 -6.11 18.01
N ALA A 327 4.86 -7.20 18.24
CA ALA A 327 4.08 -7.86 17.20
C ALA A 327 2.86 -7.05 16.73
N ASN A 328 2.21 -6.30 17.62
CA ASN A 328 0.96 -5.61 17.31
C ASN A 328 1.15 -4.23 16.66
N ASN A 329 2.33 -3.62 16.79
CA ASN A 329 2.56 -2.23 16.36
C ASN A 329 3.77 -2.04 15.41
N PRO A 330 3.92 -2.86 14.35
CA PRO A 330 5.06 -2.73 13.44
C PRO A 330 4.97 -1.50 12.51
N TYR A 331 3.76 -0.95 12.29
CA TYR A 331 3.53 0.12 11.31
C TYR A 331 3.26 1.51 11.90
N GLU A 332 2.89 1.59 13.18
CA GLU A 332 2.64 2.86 13.85
C GLU A 332 2.66 2.67 15.37
N VAL A 333 3.14 3.70 16.08
CA VAL A 333 2.94 3.89 17.53
C VAL A 333 2.59 5.35 17.82
N ALA A 334 1.96 5.63 18.97
CA ALA A 334 1.74 7.00 19.39
C ALA A 334 3.10 7.67 19.72
N PRO A 335 3.42 8.84 19.17
CA PRO A 335 4.76 9.44 19.36
C PRO A 335 5.09 9.87 20.80
N ASN A 336 4.08 9.92 21.67
CA ASN A 336 4.20 10.24 23.10
C ASN A 336 4.11 8.98 24.00
N THR A 337 4.19 7.77 23.44
CA THR A 337 4.21 6.55 24.25
C THR A 337 5.39 6.57 25.22
N GLU A 338 5.13 6.23 26.48
CA GLU A 338 6.15 6.17 27.51
C GLU A 338 7.30 5.24 27.09
N GLY A 339 8.52 5.73 27.31
CA GLY A 339 9.75 5.03 26.96
C GLY A 339 10.19 5.13 25.50
N LEU A 340 9.41 5.74 24.60
CA LEU A 340 9.83 6.04 23.23
C LEU A 340 10.74 7.27 23.23
N VAL A 341 12.01 7.10 22.84
CA VAL A 341 13.02 8.17 22.92
C VAL A 341 13.48 8.72 21.57
N ALA A 342 13.24 7.98 20.48
CA ALA A 342 13.35 8.49 19.12
C ALA A 342 12.42 7.70 18.19
N TYR A 343 11.76 8.40 17.26
CA TYR A 343 10.85 7.78 16.31
C TYR A 343 10.90 8.45 14.94
N TRP A 344 11.52 7.77 13.99
CA TRP A 344 11.61 8.18 12.60
C TRP A 344 10.69 7.31 11.74
N LYS A 345 9.58 7.88 11.28
CA LYS A 345 8.65 7.18 10.39
C LYS A 345 9.26 6.91 9.01
N CYS A 346 10.21 7.75 8.59
CA CYS A 346 10.83 7.72 7.27
C CYS A 346 9.76 7.71 6.16
N ASN A 347 8.79 8.61 6.24
CA ASN A 347 7.65 8.69 5.33
C ASN A 347 7.36 10.13 4.84
N GLU A 348 8.36 11.00 4.89
CA GLU A 348 8.25 12.41 4.51
C GLU A 348 7.97 12.61 3.02
N GLY A 349 8.41 11.68 2.17
CA GLY A 349 8.17 11.69 0.73
C GLY A 349 8.97 12.73 -0.05
N GLY A 350 9.85 13.47 0.61
CA GLY A 350 10.74 14.45 -0.01
C GLY A 350 11.76 15.01 0.96
N GLY A 351 12.82 15.61 0.42
CA GLY A 351 13.89 16.25 1.20
C GLY A 351 14.92 15.26 1.77
N ASN A 352 15.85 15.80 2.56
CA ASN A 352 17.02 15.09 3.12
C ASN A 352 16.99 15.01 4.65
N VAL A 353 15.87 15.39 5.28
CA VAL A 353 15.70 15.36 6.73
C VAL A 353 14.57 14.40 7.04
N VAL A 354 14.83 13.46 7.94
CA VAL A 354 13.82 12.55 8.50
C VAL A 354 13.54 12.99 9.93
N LYS A 355 12.28 13.29 10.21
CA LYS A 355 11.87 13.92 11.47
C LYS A 355 11.75 12.90 12.59
N ASP A 356 12.23 13.25 13.77
CA ASP A 356 11.88 12.57 15.02
C ASP A 356 10.48 13.03 15.46
N HIS A 357 9.54 12.08 15.53
CA HIS A 357 8.16 12.33 15.92
C HIS A 357 7.97 12.43 17.43
N THR A 358 8.97 12.05 18.24
CA THR A 358 8.92 12.25 19.69
C THR A 358 9.14 13.73 20.06
N GLU A 359 8.90 14.07 21.32
CA GLU A 359 9.25 15.38 21.86
C GLU A 359 10.77 15.63 22.01
N ASN A 360 11.61 14.66 21.65
CA ASN A 360 13.06 14.77 21.80
C ASN A 360 13.74 15.45 20.62
N GLY A 361 13.09 15.48 19.43
CA GLY A 361 13.55 16.27 18.29
C GLY A 361 14.89 15.80 17.68
N ASN A 362 15.24 14.52 17.83
CA ASN A 362 16.48 13.94 17.31
C ASN A 362 16.38 13.65 15.80
N ASN A 363 16.14 14.67 14.97
CA ASN A 363 16.00 14.49 13.53
C ASN A 363 17.26 13.88 12.91
N LEU A 364 17.08 13.07 11.87
CA LEU A 364 18.15 12.53 11.06
C LEU A 364 18.35 13.35 9.79
N THR A 365 19.59 13.43 9.33
CA THR A 365 19.96 14.04 8.04
C THR A 365 20.57 12.98 7.12
N ALA A 366 20.24 13.03 5.83
CA ALA A 366 20.84 12.16 4.82
C ALA A 366 22.32 12.51 4.56
N LYS A 367 23.04 11.62 3.87
CA LYS A 367 24.44 11.84 3.49
C LYS A 367 24.58 13.15 2.71
N SER A 368 25.50 14.01 3.16
CA SER A 368 25.78 15.29 2.51
C SER A 368 26.15 15.11 1.02
N GLY A 369 25.62 15.99 0.17
CA GLY A 369 25.83 15.94 -1.28
C GLY A 369 25.01 14.88 -2.02
N THR A 370 24.10 14.17 -1.34
CA THR A 370 23.18 13.21 -1.97
C THR A 370 21.73 13.57 -1.67
N THR A 371 20.82 13.16 -2.55
CA THR A 371 19.37 13.26 -2.33
C THR A 371 18.86 11.92 -1.80
N LEU A 372 18.15 11.95 -0.67
CA LEU A 372 17.44 10.79 -0.16
C LEU A 372 16.30 10.43 -1.12
N LYS A 373 16.25 9.15 -1.51
CA LYS A 373 15.21 8.64 -2.39
C LYS A 373 13.99 8.25 -1.56
N TRP A 374 12.81 8.42 -2.18
CA TRP A 374 11.52 8.13 -1.57
C TRP A 374 10.73 7.20 -2.48
N THR A 375 10.33 6.06 -1.95
CA THR A 375 9.65 4.99 -2.71
C THR A 375 8.18 4.93 -2.30
N PRO A 376 7.23 5.12 -3.24
CA PRO A 376 5.81 4.91 -2.97
C PRO A 376 5.53 3.45 -2.59
N VAL A 377 4.74 3.24 -1.55
CA VAL A 377 4.33 1.92 -1.05
C VAL A 377 2.88 1.93 -0.58
N SER A 378 2.39 0.77 -0.14
CA SER A 378 1.08 0.64 0.51
C SER A 378 1.22 -0.41 1.61
N LEU A 379 1.43 0.03 2.86
CA LEU A 379 1.63 -0.87 4.00
C LEU A 379 0.51 -0.73 5.05
N PRO A 380 0.07 -1.81 5.71
CA PRO A 380 0.50 -3.20 5.52
C PRO A 380 0.25 -3.69 4.08
N VAL A 381 1.11 -4.58 3.59
CA VAL A 381 0.90 -5.21 2.29
C VAL A 381 -0.39 -6.02 2.41
N GLN A 382 -1.42 -5.61 1.68
CA GLN A 382 -2.66 -6.36 1.64
C GLN A 382 -2.37 -7.75 1.07
N ALA A 383 -2.93 -8.79 1.68
CA ALA A 383 -2.89 -10.13 1.11
C ALA A 383 -3.44 -10.05 -0.33
N LYS A 384 -2.64 -10.50 -1.30
CA LYS A 384 -3.07 -10.62 -2.69
C LYS A 384 -3.88 -11.88 -2.90
#